data_AF-A8XRG9-F1
#
_entry.id   AF-A8XRG9-F1
#
_cell.length_a   1.000
_cell.length_b   1.000
_cell.length_c   1.000
_cell.angle_alpha   90.00
_cell.angle_beta   90.00
_cell.angle_gamma   90.00
#
_symmetry.space_group_name_H-M   'P 1'
#
loop_
_entity.id
_entity.type
_entity.pdbx_description
1 polymer ?
#
loop_
_entity_poly.entity_id
_entity_poly.type
_entity_poly.pdbx_seq_one_letter_code
_entity_poly.pdbx_strand_id
1 'polypeptide(L)'
;MVRLIPAPRGTGIVSAPVPKKLLTMAGIEDCYTAAKGSTATLGNFAKATYAALQRTYSYLTPDLWKEEALEKSPYQRHHEFLARN
;
A
#
# COMPACT_ATOMS: atom_id res chain seq x y z
N MET A 1 -2.34 -15.76 1.00
CA MET A 1 -3.05 -14.50 1.30
C MET A 1 -2.47 -13.88 2.56
N VAL A 2 -2.29 -12.56 2.60
CA VAL A 2 -1.89 -11.79 3.78
C VAL A 2 -3.01 -10.80 4.10
N ARG A 3 -3.37 -10.70 5.38
CA ARG A 3 -4.36 -9.76 5.91
C ARG A 3 -3.65 -8.81 6.87
N LEU A 4 -3.82 -7.52 6.63
CA LEU A 4 -3.38 -6.44 7.50
C LEU A 4 -4.58 -6.01 8.36
N ILE A 5 -4.38 -5.89 9.66
CA ILE A 5 -5.42 -5.54 10.63
C ILE A 5 -4.90 -4.34 11.43
N PRO A 6 -5.70 -3.27 11.60
CA PRO A 6 -5.30 -2.13 12.41
C PRO A 6 -5.06 -2.55 13.86
N ALA A 7 -4.00 -2.02 14.48
CA ALA A 7 -3.65 -2.26 15.87
C ALA A 7 -3.77 -0.96 16.69
N PRO A 8 -3.98 -1.04 18.02
CA PRO A 8 -3.88 0.12 18.90
C PRO A 8 -2.50 0.80 18.78
N ARG A 9 -2.45 2.11 18.99
CA ARG A 9 -1.18 2.85 18.92
C ARG A 9 -0.16 2.35 19.93
N GLY A 10 1.09 2.21 19.51
CA GLY A 10 2.19 1.71 20.34
C GLY A 10 2.27 0.19 20.47
N THR A 11 1.47 -0.55 19.68
CA THR A 11 1.56 -2.01 19.57
C THR A 11 2.83 -2.44 18.81
N GLY A 12 3.26 -1.63 17.84
CA GLY A 12 4.26 -1.99 16.86
C GLY A 12 3.75 -2.95 15.79
N ILE A 13 4.67 -3.44 14.97
CA ILE A 13 4.37 -4.35 13.87
C ILE A 13 4.48 -5.81 14.35
N VAL A 14 3.34 -6.49 14.44
CA VAL A 14 3.23 -7.91 14.77
C VAL A 14 3.15 -8.72 13.48
N SER A 15 4.32 -9.08 12.95
CA SER A 15 4.44 -9.90 11.75
C SER A 15 5.72 -10.72 11.70
N ALA A 16 5.79 -11.65 10.75
CA ALA A 16 7.02 -12.32 10.36
C ALA A 16 8.07 -11.31 9.81
N PRO A 17 9.37 -11.66 9.78
CA PRO A 17 10.46 -10.72 9.45
C PRO A 17 10.33 -10.05 8.07
N VAL A 18 9.85 -10.79 7.06
CA VAL A 18 9.74 -10.29 5.67
C VAL A 18 8.66 -9.20 5.55
N PRO A 19 7.38 -9.42 5.92
CA PRO A 19 6.38 -8.37 5.98
C PRO A 19 6.76 -7.23 6.91
N LYS A 20 7.46 -7.50 8.02
CA LYS A 20 7.82 -6.48 9.00
C LYS A 20 8.65 -5.39 8.35
N LYS A 21 9.66 -5.77 7.56
CA LYS A 21 10.53 -4.83 6.86
C LYS A 21 9.78 -4.05 5.79
N LEU A 22 8.87 -4.69 5.05
CA LEU A 22 8.02 -4.02 4.05
C LEU A 22 7.06 -3.01 4.70
N LEU A 23 6.44 -3.36 5.82
CA LEU A 23 5.53 -2.47 6.56
C LEU A 23 6.28 -1.28 7.16
N THR A 24 7.49 -1.49 7.69
CA THR A 24 8.38 -0.40 8.13
C THR A 24 8.77 0.52 6.98
N MET A 25 9.10 -0.03 5.80
CA MET A 25 9.41 0.77 4.61
C MET A 25 8.21 1.58 4.11
N ALA A 26 6.99 1.05 4.29
CA ALA A 26 5.75 1.75 3.98
C ALA A 26 5.36 2.83 5.02
N GLY A 27 6.11 2.94 6.14
CA GLY A 27 5.83 3.91 7.20
C GLY A 27 4.70 3.50 8.15
N ILE A 28 4.31 2.22 8.19
CA ILE A 28 3.27 1.72 9.10
C ILE A 28 3.91 1.42 10.47
N GLU A 29 3.39 2.04 11.52
CA GLU A 29 3.89 1.88 12.89
C GLU A 29 3.23 0.70 13.61
N ASP A 30 1.91 0.58 13.50
CA ASP A 30 1.09 -0.35 14.28
C ASP A 30 0.22 -1.23 13.38
N CYS A 31 0.47 -2.54 13.36
CA CYS A 31 -0.34 -3.47 12.57
C CYS A 31 -0.23 -4.92 13.07
N TYR A 32 -1.37 -5.61 13.15
CA TYR A 32 -1.42 -7.06 13.26
C TYR A 32 -1.50 -7.68 11.87
N THR A 33 -0.72 -8.75 11.64
CA THR A 33 -0.74 -9.48 10.37
C THR A 33 -1.23 -10.91 10.55
N ALA A 34 -2.04 -11.38 9.61
CA ALA A 34 -2.43 -12.78 9.52
C ALA A 34 -2.15 -13.30 8.12
N ALA A 35 -1.49 -14.44 7.99
CA ALA A 35 -1.15 -15.04 6.71
C ALA A 35 -1.75 -16.45 6.62
N LYS A 36 -2.33 -16.78 5.47
CA LYS A 36 -2.84 -18.13 5.15
C LYS A 36 -2.25 -18.60 3.83
N GLY A 37 -1.71 -19.82 3.82
CA GLY A 37 -1.02 -20.44 2.68
C GLY A 37 0.46 -20.72 2.98
N SER A 38 1.23 -21.10 1.97
CA SER A 38 2.67 -21.36 2.11
C SER A 38 3.45 -20.05 2.30
N THR A 39 3.86 -19.77 3.55
CA THR A 39 4.66 -18.59 3.92
C THR A 39 6.16 -18.83 3.85
N ALA A 40 6.60 -20.07 3.65
CA ALA A 40 8.01 -20.44 3.51
C ALA A 40 8.65 -19.90 2.22
N THR A 41 7.84 -19.65 1.18
CA THR A 41 8.33 -19.05 -0.07
C THR A 41 8.38 -17.53 0.05
N LEU A 42 9.58 -17.03 0.31
CA LEU A 42 9.85 -15.62 0.59
C LEU A 42 9.32 -14.67 -0.50
N GLY A 43 9.54 -14.99 -1.77
CA GLY A 43 9.11 -14.13 -2.89
C GLY A 43 7.58 -13.99 -2.99
N ASN A 44 6.84 -15.09 -2.83
CA ASN A 44 5.37 -15.05 -2.85
C ASN A 44 4.82 -14.32 -1.62
N PHE A 45 5.46 -14.52 -0.47
CA PHE A 45 5.03 -13.89 0.77
C PHE A 45 5.24 -12.36 0.76
N ALA A 46 6.38 -11.90 0.22
CA ALA A 46 6.65 -10.49 0.00
C ALA A 46 5.64 -9.87 -0.98
N LYS A 47 5.40 -10.51 -2.14
CA LYS A 47 4.41 -10.06 -3.14
C LYS A 47 3.00 -9.98 -2.55
N ALA A 48 2.60 -10.96 -1.75
CA ALA A 48 1.29 -10.96 -1.11
C ALA A 48 1.12 -9.81 -0.10
N THR A 49 2.20 -9.45 0.62
CA THR A 49 2.20 -8.30 1.54
C THR A 49 2.11 -6.98 0.78
N TYR A 50 2.90 -6.84 -0.28
CA TYR A 50 2.86 -5.66 -1.15
C TYR A 50 1.48 -5.47 -1.81
N ALA A 51 0.88 -6.54 -2.32
CA ALA A 51 -0.46 -6.50 -2.88
C ALA A 51 -1.53 -6.11 -1.84
N ALA A 52 -1.36 -6.49 -0.57
CA ALA A 52 -2.26 -6.05 0.50
C ALA A 52 -2.14 -4.55 0.78
N LEU A 53 -0.93 -3.98 0.70
CA LEU A 53 -0.70 -2.55 0.82
C LEU A 53 -1.29 -1.77 -0.36
N GLN A 54 -1.09 -2.22 -1.60
CA GLN A 54 -1.69 -1.54 -2.76
C GLN A 54 -3.22 -1.45 -2.69
N ARG A 55 -3.87 -2.46 -2.08
CA ARG A 55 -5.33 -2.50 -1.91
C ARG A 55 -5.85 -1.47 -0.92
N THR A 56 -5.02 -0.83 -0.09
CA THR A 56 -5.51 0.20 0.85
C THR A 56 -6.10 1.39 0.11
N TYR A 57 -5.53 1.76 -1.04
CA TYR A 57 -6.06 2.82 -1.92
C TYR A 57 -7.24 2.37 -2.79
N SER A 58 -7.48 1.06 -2.92
CA SER A 58 -8.63 0.56 -3.69
C SER A 58 -9.93 0.59 -2.89
N TYR A 59 -9.86 0.80 -1.57
CA TYR A 59 -11.02 0.84 -0.71
C TYR A 59 -11.57 2.27 -0.64
N LEU A 60 -12.82 2.44 -1.06
CA LEU A 60 -13.48 3.75 -1.04
C LEU A 60 -14.08 4.02 0.34
N THR A 61 -13.38 4.83 1.14
CA THR A 61 -13.87 5.30 2.43
C THR A 61 -14.76 6.54 2.28
N PRO A 62 -15.67 6.84 3.22
CA PRO A 62 -16.59 7.98 3.12
C PRO A 62 -15.94 9.35 2.92
N ASP A 63 -14.71 9.53 3.40
CA ASP A 63 -13.89 10.72 3.18
C ASP A 63 -13.52 10.95 1.71
N LEU A 64 -13.48 9.90 0.90
CA LEU A 64 -13.13 9.95 -0.53
C LEU A 64 -14.35 10.01 -1.46
N TRP A 65 -15.58 10.13 -0.93
CA TRP A 65 -16.80 10.17 -1.76
C TRP A 65 -17.04 11.50 -2.48
N LYS A 66 -16.37 12.56 -2.03
CA LYS A 66 -16.52 13.88 -2.63
C LYS A 66 -15.98 13.86 -4.06
N GLU A 67 -16.79 14.33 -5.00
CA GLU A 67 -16.36 14.48 -6.39
C GLU A 67 -15.34 15.62 -6.49
N GLU A 68 -14.14 15.30 -6.95
CA GLU A 68 -13.10 16.28 -7.28
C GLU A 68 -13.00 16.43 -8.80
N ALA A 69 -12.90 17.67 -9.28
CA ALA A 69 -12.69 17.93 -10.69
C ALA A 69 -11.32 17.41 -11.13
N LEU A 70 -11.26 16.70 -12.26
CA LEU A 70 -10.02 16.18 -12.79
C LEU A 70 -9.12 17.32 -13.27
N GLU A 71 -7.91 17.41 -12.70
CA GLU A 71 -6.89 18.31 -13.20
C GLU A 71 -6.32 17.84 -14.54
N LYS A 72 -5.78 18.79 -15.32
CA LYS A 72 -5.01 18.46 -16.52
C LYS A 72 -3.82 17.58 -16.16
N SER A 73 -3.59 16.51 -16.92
CA SER A 73 -2.47 15.63 -16.68
C SER A 73 -1.13 16.36 -16.86
N PRO A 74 -0.04 15.92 -16.22
CA PRO A 74 1.28 16.52 -16.43
C PRO A 74 1.70 16.56 -17.89
N TYR A 75 1.33 15.53 -18.68
CA TYR A 75 1.54 15.48 -20.12
C TYR A 75 0.81 16.59 -20.86
N GLN A 76 -0.44 16.87 -20.50
CA GLN A 76 -1.21 17.98 -21.07
C GLN A 76 -0.68 19.34 -20.61
N ARG A 77 -0.14 19.45 -19.40
CA ARG A 77 0.40 20.70 -18.87
C ARG A 77 1.72 21.11 -19.51
N HIS A 78 2.57 20.14 -19.83
CA HIS A 78 3.93 20.37 -20.32
C HIS A 78 4.13 19.99 -21.79
N HIS A 79 3.04 19.86 -22.56
CA HIS A 79 3.11 19.37 -23.95
C HIS A 79 4.02 20.24 -24.84
N GLU A 80 4.04 21.56 -24.63
CA GLU A 80 4.89 22.48 -25.40
C GLU A 80 6.40 22.25 -25.13
N PHE A 81 6.76 21.93 -23.90
CA PHE A 81 8.15 21.61 -23.53
C PHE A 81 8.56 20.26 -24.14
N LEU A 82 7.69 19.26 -24.05
CA LEU A 82 7.97 17.92 -24.55
C LEU A 82 8.04 17.85 -26.09
N ALA A 83 7.34 18.74 -26.81
CA ALA A 83 7.31 18.76 -28.27
C ALA A 83 8.55 19.44 -28.92
N ARG A 84 9.42 20.08 -28.13
CA ARG A 84 10.58 20.83 -28.63
C ARG A 84 11.88 20.00 -28.75
N ASN A 85 11.88 18.75 -28.28
CA ASN A 85 12.96 17.77 -28.44
C ASN A 85 12.52 16.63 -29.37
#